data_AF-A0A976HIN2-F1
#
_entry.id   AF-A0A976HIN2-F1
#
_cell.length_a   1.000
_cell.length_b   1.000
_cell.length_c   1.000
_cell.angle_alpha   90.00
_cell.angle_beta   90.00
_cell.angle_gamma   90.00
#
_symmetry.space_group_name_H-M   'P 1'
#
loop_
_entity.id
_entity.type
_entity.pdbx_description
1 polymer ?
#
loop_
_entity_poly.entity_id
_entity_poly.type
_entity_poly.pdbx_seq_one_letter_code
_entity_poly.pdbx_strand_id
1 'polypeptide(L)'
;MSESKAKVIERNRAPRVQIAYDVEHYGSPTTIELPFVMGVMADLAGSSETREAQKSPADRAFVEIDAGRFSKFMEALSPPVKARVKNTLP
;
A
#
# COMPACT_ATOMS: atom_id res chain seq x y z
N MET A 1 -8.41 -18.86 10.51
CA MET A 1 -9.41 -18.79 11.60
C MET A 1 -8.67 -18.95 12.90
N SER A 2 -8.66 -17.91 13.75
CA SER A 2 -8.03 -17.99 15.07
C SER A 2 -8.85 -18.93 15.95
N GLU A 3 -8.27 -20.02 16.45
CA GLU A 3 -8.96 -20.91 17.41
C GLU A 3 -9.22 -20.15 18.71
N SER A 4 -10.46 -20.20 19.20
CA SER A 4 -10.81 -19.56 20.46
C SER A 4 -10.19 -20.32 21.64
N LYS A 5 -9.73 -19.59 22.66
CA LYS A 5 -9.14 -20.17 23.87
C LYS A 5 -10.08 -21.17 24.58
N ALA A 6 -11.39 -21.01 24.41
CA ALA A 6 -12.39 -21.96 24.91
C ALA A 6 -12.26 -23.36 24.26
N LYS A 7 -12.00 -23.45 22.95
CA LYS A 7 -11.80 -24.73 22.23
C LYS A 7 -10.50 -25.44 22.67
N VAL A 8 -9.48 -24.67 23.04
CA VAL A 8 -8.23 -25.22 23.59
C VAL A 8 -8.43 -25.80 25.00
N ILE A 9 -9.23 -25.13 25.85
CA ILE A 9 -9.55 -25.58 27.21
C ILE A 9 -10.39 -26.86 27.18
N GLU A 10 -11.33 -26.96 26.25
CA GLU A 10 -12.15 -28.16 26.01
C GLU A 10 -11.27 -29.39 25.68
N ARG A 11 -10.25 -29.23 24.84
CA ARG A 11 -9.35 -30.33 24.46
C ARG A 11 -8.39 -30.78 25.56
N ASN A 12 -7.83 -29.86 26.34
CA ASN A 12 -6.74 -30.18 27.25
C ASN A 12 -7.20 -30.53 28.68
N ARG A 13 -8.22 -29.85 29.23
CA ARG A 13 -8.81 -30.11 30.57
C ARG A 13 -10.19 -29.46 30.71
N ALA A 14 -11.24 -30.11 30.18
CA ALA A 14 -12.60 -29.60 30.29
C ALA A 14 -13.07 -29.51 31.77
N PRO A 15 -13.48 -28.33 32.28
CA PRO A 15 -14.10 -28.18 33.58
C PRO A 15 -15.52 -28.76 33.60
N ARG A 16 -16.08 -28.99 34.80
CA ARG A 16 -17.41 -29.62 34.95
C ARG A 16 -18.57 -28.84 34.31
N VAL A 17 -18.41 -27.53 34.15
CA VAL A 17 -19.32 -26.68 33.38
C VAL A 17 -18.46 -25.72 32.57
N GLN A 18 -18.66 -25.71 31.26
CA GLN A 18 -17.98 -24.80 30.33
C GLN A 18 -19.03 -24.20 29.38
N ILE A 19 -19.08 -22.87 29.32
CA ILE A 19 -19.94 -22.14 28.40
C ILE A 19 -19.04 -21.52 27.34
N ALA A 20 -19.24 -21.90 26.09
CA ALA A 20 -18.55 -21.32 24.94
C ALA A 20 -19.54 -20.59 24.05
N TYR A 21 -19.11 -19.47 23.49
CA TYR A 21 -19.84 -18.78 22.43
C TYR A 21 -19.19 -19.17 21.11
N ASP A 22 -19.92 -19.93 20.29
CA ASP A 22 -19.54 -20.17 18.90
C ASP A 22 -20.44 -19.33 18.02
N VAL A 23 -19.84 -18.58 17.09
CA VAL A 23 -20.60 -17.80 16.12
C VAL A 23 -20.89 -18.73 14.96
N GLU A 24 -22.09 -19.31 14.96
CA GLU A 24 -22.58 -20.09 13.82
C GLU A 24 -22.81 -19.16 12.63
N HIS A 25 -21.89 -19.20 11.67
CA HIS A 25 -22.02 -18.42 10.45
C HIS A 25 -22.93 -19.09 9.39
N TYR A 26 -23.58 -20.22 9.67
CA TYR A 26 -24.49 -20.94 8.76
C TYR A 26 -23.96 -21.12 7.32
N GLY A 27 -22.64 -21.25 7.14
CA GLY A 27 -22.03 -21.31 5.80
C GLY A 27 -22.09 -20.00 5.01
N SER A 28 -22.44 -18.88 5.66
CA SER A 28 -22.40 -17.55 5.08
C SER A 28 -21.00 -17.27 4.55
N PRO A 29 -20.87 -16.93 3.26
CA PRO A 29 -19.58 -16.59 2.70
C PRO A 29 -19.04 -15.36 3.43
N THR A 30 -17.82 -15.46 3.94
CA THR A 30 -17.10 -14.29 4.47
C THR A 30 -16.76 -13.39 3.29
N THR A 31 -17.37 -12.22 3.22
CA THR A 31 -17.00 -11.20 2.23
C THR A 31 -15.59 -10.73 2.51
N ILE A 32 -14.67 -11.01 1.59
CA ILE A 32 -13.32 -10.44 1.60
C ILE A 32 -13.39 -9.17 0.76
N GLU A 33 -13.09 -8.03 1.36
CA GLU A 33 -12.95 -6.78 0.63
C GLU A 33 -11.59 -6.79 -0.11
N LEU A 34 -11.66 -6.72 -1.43
CA LEU A 34 -10.49 -6.59 -2.30
C LEU A 34 -10.28 -5.11 -2.64
N PRO A 35 -9.24 -4.46 -2.12
CA PRO A 35 -8.98 -3.07 -2.47
C PRO A 35 -8.56 -2.97 -3.93
N PHE A 36 -9.15 -2.01 -4.66
CA PHE A 36 -8.70 -1.68 -6.00
C PHE A 36 -7.50 -0.74 -5.91
N VAL A 37 -6.33 -1.23 -6.32
CA VAL A 37 -5.08 -0.46 -6.36
C VAL A 37 -4.70 -0.20 -7.81
N MET A 38 -4.47 1.07 -8.15
CA MET A 38 -4.06 1.47 -9.51
C MET A 38 -2.59 1.87 -9.53
N GLY A 39 -1.81 1.19 -10.38
CA GLY A 39 -0.44 1.57 -10.67
C GLY A 39 -0.38 2.60 -11.81
N VAL A 40 0.33 3.70 -11.59
CA VAL A 40 0.60 4.73 -12.62
C VAL A 40 2.10 4.72 -12.92
N MET A 41 2.45 4.60 -14.19
CA MET A 41 3.82 4.72 -14.68
C MET A 41 3.92 5.95 -15.56
N ALA A 42 4.84 6.86 -15.22
CA ALA A 42 5.07 8.09 -15.97
C ALA A 42 6.56 8.46 -15.91
N ASP A 43 7.02 9.20 -16.92
CA ASP A 43 8.32 9.84 -16.87
C ASP A 43 8.21 11.11 -16.01
N LEU A 44 8.61 10.97 -14.75
CA LEU A 44 8.54 12.05 -13.77
C LEU A 44 9.91 12.67 -13.47
N ALA A 45 11.01 11.99 -13.80
CA ALA A 45 12.35 12.44 -13.45
C ALA A 45 12.92 13.49 -14.41
N GLY A 46 12.39 13.59 -15.64
CA GLY A 46 12.83 14.57 -16.63
C GLY A 46 14.34 14.48 -16.89
N SER A 47 15.04 15.61 -16.81
CA SER A 47 16.50 15.69 -16.96
C SER A 47 17.27 15.58 -15.62
N SER A 48 16.70 14.89 -14.64
CA SER A 48 17.34 14.72 -13.34
C SER A 48 18.56 13.80 -13.42
N GLU A 49 19.65 14.22 -12.80
CA GLU A 49 20.89 13.45 -12.67
C GLU A 49 20.98 12.67 -11.34
N THR A 50 19.88 12.60 -10.58
CA THR A 50 19.85 11.87 -9.30
C THR A 50 20.00 10.36 -9.51
N ARG A 51 20.57 9.68 -8.51
CA ARG A 51 20.77 8.23 -8.55
C ARG A 51 19.45 7.48 -8.73
N GLU A 52 18.38 7.98 -8.13
CA GLU A 52 17.02 7.43 -8.24
C GLU A 52 16.46 7.56 -9.65
N ALA A 53 16.68 8.70 -10.32
CA ALA A 53 16.26 8.95 -11.69
C ALA A 53 17.00 8.06 -12.70
N GLN A 54 18.27 7.76 -12.43
CA GLN A 54 19.10 6.92 -13.30
C GLN A 54 18.86 5.41 -13.14
N LYS A 55 18.09 4.97 -12.15
CA LYS A 55 17.74 3.55 -11.98
C LYS A 55 17.00 3.03 -13.22
N SER A 56 17.29 1.79 -13.60
CA SER A 56 16.52 1.11 -14.64
C SER A 56 15.05 0.97 -14.19
N PRO A 57 14.07 0.88 -15.11
CA PRO A 57 12.67 0.67 -14.74
C PRO A 57 12.44 -0.55 -13.85
N ALA A 58 13.26 -1.60 -13.98
CA ALA A 58 13.14 -2.83 -13.19
C ALA A 58 13.57 -2.63 -11.72
N ASP A 59 14.44 -1.66 -11.44
CA ASP A 59 14.96 -1.37 -10.10
C ASP A 59 14.13 -0.31 -9.36
N ARG A 60 13.06 0.20 -9.99
CA ARG A 60 12.17 1.22 -9.43
C ARG A 60 10.99 0.55 -8.73
N ALA A 61 10.79 0.88 -7.46
CA ALA A 61 9.62 0.47 -6.70
C ALA A 61 8.46 1.45 -6.89
N PHE A 62 7.22 0.95 -6.83
CA PHE A 62 6.03 1.79 -6.76
C PHE A 62 5.99 2.54 -5.43
N VAL A 63 5.60 3.81 -5.48
CA VAL A 63 5.39 4.65 -4.30
C VAL A 63 3.90 4.88 -4.16
N GLU A 64 3.36 4.66 -2.96
CA GLU A 64 1.97 4.95 -2.66
C GLU A 64 1.77 6.47 -2.57
N ILE A 65 0.82 6.99 -3.35
CA ILE A 65 0.50 8.41 -3.41
C ILE A 65 -0.97 8.60 -3.05
N ASP A 66 -1.22 9.59 -2.20
CA ASP A 66 -2.55 10.10 -1.88
C ASP A 66 -2.54 11.64 -1.92
N ALA A 67 -3.72 12.26 -1.78
CA ALA A 67 -3.87 13.71 -1.82
C ALA A 67 -3.07 14.44 -0.72
N GLY A 68 -2.78 13.78 0.41
CA GLY A 68 -2.02 14.37 1.52
C GLY A 68 -0.50 14.22 1.38
N ARG A 69 -0.03 13.20 0.64
CA ARG A 69 1.39 12.89 0.43
C ARG A 69 1.95 13.45 -0.87
N PHE A 70 1.11 13.89 -1.80
CA PHE A 70 1.52 14.35 -3.11
C PHE A 70 2.63 15.41 -3.08
N SER A 71 2.51 16.44 -2.24
CA SER A 71 3.54 17.50 -2.15
C SER A 71 4.90 16.97 -1.70
N LYS A 72 4.92 16.06 -0.70
CA LYS A 72 6.15 15.43 -0.22
C LYS A 72 6.77 14.53 -1.29
N PHE A 73 5.94 13.84 -2.07
CA PHE A 73 6.41 13.06 -3.21
C PHE A 73 7.07 13.95 -4.27
N MET A 74 6.46 15.09 -4.61
CA MET A 74 7.03 16.05 -5.56
C MET A 74 8.33 16.68 -5.05
N GLU A 75 8.42 16.99 -3.76
CA GLU A 75 9.64 17.47 -3.11
C GLU A 75 10.77 16.44 -3.15
N ALA A 76 10.46 15.18 -2.85
CA ALA A 76 11.44 14.08 -2.87
C ALA A 76 11.95 13.78 -4.29
N LEU A 77 11.07 13.89 -5.28
CA LEU A 77 11.43 13.68 -6.68
C LEU A 77 12.25 14.86 -7.25
N SER A 78 11.93 16.10 -6.82
CA SER A 78 12.56 17.35 -7.25
C SER A 78 12.87 17.41 -8.76
N PRO A 79 11.86 17.28 -9.63
CA PRO A 79 12.11 17.13 -11.07
C PRO A 79 12.59 18.45 -11.69
N PRO A 80 13.78 18.50 -12.30
CA PRO A 80 14.28 19.71 -12.94
C PRO A 80 13.75 19.84 -14.36
N VAL A 81 13.48 21.08 -14.77
CA VAL A 81 13.17 21.43 -16.16
C VAL A 81 14.26 22.36 -16.69
N LYS A 82 15.02 21.89 -17.68
CA LYS A 82 16.00 22.69 -18.41
C LYS A 82 15.54 22.79 -19.87
N ALA A 83 15.03 23.96 -20.26
CA ALA A 83 14.55 24.21 -21.62
C ALA A 83 15.08 25.54 -22.16
N ARG A 84 15.39 25.59 -23.45
CA ARG A 84 15.72 26.85 -24.15
C ARG A 84 14.43 27.46 -24.68
N VAL A 85 14.19 28.72 -24.34
CA VAL A 85 13.02 29.48 -24.79
C VAL A 85 13.45 30.74 -25.52
N LYS A 86 12.60 31.22 -26.45
CA LYS A 86 12.84 32.47 -27.16
C LYS A 86 12.83 33.62 -26.16
N ASN A 87 13.91 34.41 -26.12
CA ASN A 87 13.98 35.61 -25.29
C ASN A 87 13.12 36.73 -25.91
N THR A 88 12.18 37.26 -25.13
CA THR A 88 11.32 38.39 -25.50
C THR A 88 11.55 39.60 -24.60
N LEU A 89 12.55 39.56 -23.72
CA LEU A 89 12.93 40.70 -22.90
C LEU A 89 13.62 41.76 -23.79
N PRO A 90 13.30 43.05 -23.59
CA PRO A 90 13.87 44.16 -24.35
C PRO A 90 15.35 44.39 -24.07
#